data_AF-A0AAJ0X8H8-F1
#
_entry.id   AF-A0AAJ0X8H8-F1
#
_cell.length_a   1.000
_cell.length_b   1.000
_cell.length_c   1.000
_cell.angle_alpha   90.00
_cell.angle_beta   90.00
_cell.angle_gamma   90.00
#
_symmetry.space_group_name_H-M   'P 1'
#
loop_
_entity.id
_entity.type
_entity.pdbx_description
1 polymer ?
#
loop_
_entity_poly.entity_id
_entity_poly.type
_entity_poly.pdbx_seq_one_letter_code
_entity_poly.pdbx_strand_id
1 'polypeptide(L)'
;MILVADCSALVALATCDALSLLDQLFGTVVGSAAVYREAVVGNKPEAERLRVYLQGRVRALDPEHPVLLDGFSDPGETEAMLCVPQA
;
A
#
# COMPACT_ATOMS: atom_id res chain seq x y z
N MET A 1 -0.31 10.05 7.98
CA MET A 1 0.23 8.67 8.00
C MET A 1 -0.69 7.81 7.18
N ILE A 2 -0.18 7.07 6.19
CA ILE A 2 -0.97 6.14 5.37
C ILE A 2 -0.37 4.72 5.46
N LEU A 3 -1.24 3.72 5.58
CA LEU A 3 -0.88 2.31 5.43
C LEU A 3 -1.19 1.90 4.00
N VAL A 4 -0.16 1.50 3.26
CA VAL A 4 -0.31 1.03 1.88
C VAL A 4 -0.49 -0.48 1.88
N ALA A 5 -1.69 -0.92 1.53
CA ALA A 5 -2.10 -2.33 1.49
C ALA A 5 -2.07 -2.92 0.07
N ASP A 6 -1.95 -2.10 -0.97
CA ASP A 6 -2.02 -2.55 -2.36
C ASP A 6 -0.67 -2.39 -3.07
N CYS A 7 -0.17 -3.50 -3.66
CA CYS A 7 1.08 -3.52 -4.39
C CYS A 7 0.99 -2.81 -5.75
N SER A 8 -0.16 -2.86 -6.41
CA SER A 8 -0.33 -2.32 -7.77
C SER A 8 -0.19 -0.80 -7.79
N ALA A 9 -0.73 -0.11 -6.78
CA ALA A 9 -0.57 1.34 -6.61
C ALA A 9 0.90 1.76 -6.41
N LEU A 10 1.64 1.01 -5.60
CA LEU A 10 3.07 1.26 -5.39
C LEU A 10 3.88 1.03 -6.65
N VAL A 11 3.59 -0.03 -7.40
CA VAL A 11 4.24 -0.32 -8.68
C VAL A 11 3.98 0.81 -9.67
N ALA A 12 2.72 1.26 -9.83
CA ALA A 12 2.39 2.37 -10.73
C ALA A 12 3.14 3.65 -10.37
N LEU A 13 3.21 4.00 -9.08
CA LEU A 13 3.97 5.17 -8.62
C LEU A 13 5.47 5.00 -8.83
N ALA A 14 6.02 3.80 -8.64
CA ALA A 14 7.42 3.52 -8.91
C ALA A 14 7.76 3.60 -10.41
N THR A 15 6.86 3.14 -11.29
CA THR A 15 6.99 3.27 -12.74
C THR A 15 6.98 4.74 -13.16
N CYS A 16 6.18 5.57 -12.50
CA CYS A 16 6.08 7.02 -12.76
C CYS A 16 7.12 7.88 -12.03
N ASP A 17 8.09 7.29 -11.32
CA ASP A 17 9.06 8.03 -10.49
C ASP A 17 8.42 8.93 -9.40
N ALA A 18 7.22 8.56 -8.96
CA ALA A 18 6.33 9.41 -8.16
C ALA A 18 6.17 8.93 -6.71
N LEU A 19 7.01 8.00 -6.23
CA LEU A 19 6.94 7.48 -4.85
C LEU A 19 7.10 8.57 -3.79
N SER A 20 7.88 9.62 -4.09
CA SER A 20 8.08 10.78 -3.19
C SER A 20 6.80 11.57 -2.94
N LEU A 21 5.80 11.49 -3.82
CA LEU A 21 4.48 12.12 -3.61
C LEU A 21 3.77 11.54 -2.39
N LEU A 22 3.96 10.25 -2.11
CA LEU A 22 3.35 9.63 -0.93
C LEU A 22 3.90 10.24 0.36
N ASP A 23 5.21 10.51 0.41
CA ASP A 23 5.83 11.20 1.54
C ASP A 23 5.34 12.65 1.67
N GLN A 24 5.19 13.36 0.55
CA GLN A 24 4.70 14.74 0.54
C GLN A 24 3.24 14.88 0.98
N LEU A 25 2.38 13.94 0.54
CA LEU A 25 0.94 14.00 0.80
C LEU A 25 0.58 13.46 2.19
N PHE A 26 1.22 12.37 2.62
CA PHE A 26 0.79 11.63 3.81
C PHE A 26 1.80 11.67 4.97
N GLY A 27 3.00 12.23 4.74
CA GLY A 27 4.08 12.40 5.71
C GLY A 27 4.79 11.09 6.07
N THR A 28 4.04 10.10 6.55
CA THR A 28 4.55 8.78 6.94
C THR A 28 3.83 7.71 6.15
N VAL A 29 4.59 6.95 5.37
CA VAL A 29 4.11 5.85 4.53
C VAL A 29 4.66 4.55 5.09
N VAL A 30 3.77 3.61 5.40
CA VAL A 30 4.14 2.27 5.86
C VAL A 30 3.49 1.22 4.96
N GLY A 31 4.24 0.19 4.59
CA GLY A 31 3.76 -0.95 3.82
C GLY A 31 3.60 -2.18 4.72
N SER A 32 2.67 -3.07 4.38
CA SER A 32 2.57 -4.36 5.05
C SER A 32 3.66 -5.33 4.58
N ALA A 33 3.99 -6.32 5.40
CA ALA A 33 4.89 -7.40 5.00
C ALA A 33 4.38 -8.22 3.79
N ALA A 34 3.05 -8.26 3.59
CA ALA A 34 2.45 -8.89 2.40
C ALA A 34 2.77 -8.09 1.14
N VAL A 35 2.52 -6.77 1.17
CA VAL A 35 2.81 -5.85 0.07
C VAL A 35 4.28 -5.83 -0.28
N TYR A 36 5.16 -5.80 0.73
CA TYR A 36 6.61 -5.84 0.48
C TYR A 36 7.03 -7.11 -0.27
N ARG A 37 6.50 -8.29 0.13
CA ARG A 37 6.79 -9.53 -0.58
C ARG A 37 6.29 -9.51 -2.02
N GLU A 38 5.08 -9.03 -2.25
CA GLU A 38 4.52 -8.95 -3.60
C GLU A 38 5.28 -7.94 -4.50
N ALA A 39 5.68 -6.80 -3.93
CA ALA A 39 6.41 -5.74 -4.63
C ALA A 39 7.84 -6.16 -5.00
N VAL A 40 8.53 -6.86 -4.09
CA VAL A 40 9.96 -7.18 -4.23
C VAL A 40 10.19 -8.56 -4.86
N VAL A 41 9.37 -9.57 -4.55
CA VAL A 41 9.56 -10.94 -5.06
C VAL A 41 9.04 -11.10 -6.50
N GLY A 42 8.18 -10.19 -6.97
CA GLY A 42 7.57 -10.26 -8.31
C GLY A 42 8.51 -10.05 -9.51
N ASN A 43 9.82 -9.90 -9.31
CA ASN A 43 10.82 -9.67 -10.37
C ASN A 43 10.46 -8.53 -11.34
N LYS A 44 9.71 -7.53 -10.84
CA LYS A 44 9.29 -6.33 -11.59
C LYS A 44 10.51 -5.42 -11.79
N PRO A 45 10.62 -4.67 -12.90
CA PRO A 45 11.74 -3.75 -13.11
C PRO A 45 11.84 -2.70 -11.99
N GLU A 46 10.70 -2.34 -11.37
CA GLU A 46 10.63 -1.40 -10.26
C GLU A 46 10.91 -2.05 -8.88
N ALA A 47 11.08 -3.36 -8.80
CA ALA A 47 11.20 -4.10 -7.54
C ALA A 47 12.36 -3.59 -6.68
N GLU A 48 13.50 -3.25 -7.30
CA GLU A 48 14.66 -2.74 -6.56
C GLU A 48 14.39 -1.34 -5.99
N ARG A 49 13.68 -0.49 -6.73
CA ARG A 49 13.26 0.84 -6.27
C ARG A 49 12.30 0.73 -5.08
N LEU A 50 11.33 -0.18 -5.20
CA LEU A 50 10.36 -0.47 -4.15
C LEU A 50 11.03 -1.08 -2.92
N ARG A 51 12.04 -1.94 -3.11
CA ARG A 51 12.85 -2.52 -2.03
C ARG A 51 13.53 -1.43 -1.21
N VAL A 52 14.20 -0.49 -1.89
CA VAL A 52 14.87 0.64 -1.24
C VAL A 52 13.87 1.56 -0.55
N TYR A 53 12.77 1.90 -1.22
CA TYR A 53 11.75 2.80 -0.69
C TYR A 53 11.06 2.24 0.57
N LEU A 54 10.70 0.96 0.55
CA LEU A 54 9.99 0.30 1.65
C LEU A 54 10.93 -0.18 2.77
N GLN A 55 12.25 -0.12 2.58
CA GLN A 55 13.22 -0.55 3.59
C GLN A 55 13.05 0.26 4.89
N GLY A 56 12.81 -0.43 6.00
CA GLY A 56 12.53 0.20 7.29
C GLY A 56 11.12 0.80 7.42
N ARG A 57 10.28 0.71 6.38
CA ARG A 57 8.87 1.16 6.36
C ARG A 57 7.88 0.00 6.34
N VAL A 58 8.35 -1.22 6.56
CA VAL A 58 7.50 -2.42 6.63
C VAL A 58 7.00 -2.63 8.05
N ARG A 59 5.70 -2.78 8.23
CA ARG A 59 5.10 -3.24 9.50
C ARG A 59 4.44 -4.60 9.33
N ALA A 60 4.59 -5.42 10.37
CA ALA A 60 3.77 -6.60 10.55
C ALA A 60 2.36 -6.15 10.92
N LEU A 61 1.36 -6.67 10.19
CA LEU A 61 -0.02 -6.54 10.58
C LEU A 61 -0.35 -7.68 11.53
N ASP A 62 -1.04 -7.39 12.62
CA ASP A 62 -1.63 -8.41 13.49
C ASP A 62 -2.99 -8.82 12.89
N PRO A 63 -3.11 -10.03 12.32
CA PRO A 63 -4.37 -10.49 11.72
C PRO A 63 -5.47 -10.74 12.75
N GLU A 64 -5.14 -10.87 14.04
CA GLU A 64 -6.11 -11.09 15.12
C GLU A 64 -6.78 -9.79 15.56
N HIS A 65 -6.18 -8.64 15.24
CA HIS A 65 -6.67 -7.31 15.60
C HIS A 65 -6.69 -6.35 14.41
N PRO A 66 -7.58 -6.56 13.42
CA PRO A 66 -7.73 -5.62 12.32
C PRO A 66 -8.28 -4.28 12.86
N VAL A 67 -7.43 -3.26 12.91
CA VAL A 67 -7.85 -1.89 13.18
C VAL A 67 -8.31 -1.28 11.85
N LEU A 68 -9.62 -1.11 11.69
CA LEU A 68 -10.18 -0.26 10.64
C LEU A 68 -9.85 1.18 11.05
N LEU A 69 -8.87 1.79 10.38
CA LEU A 69 -8.55 3.20 10.56
C LEU A 69 -9.69 4.02 9.93
N ASP A 70 -10.38 4.76 10.79
CA ASP A 70 -11.59 5.56 10.59
C ASP A 70 -12.90 4.79 10.37
N GLY A 71 -13.71 4.75 11.44
CA GLY A 71 -15.12 4.34 11.43
C GLY A 71 -16.07 5.34 10.75
N PHE A 72 -15.53 6.17 9.85
CA PHE A 72 -16.24 7.14 9.01
C PHE A 72 -15.80 6.96 7.56
N SER A 73 -15.86 5.75 7.03
CA SER A 73 -15.79 5.60 5.58
C SER A 73 -17.09 6.12 4.97
N ASP A 74 -16.95 7.13 4.12
CA ASP A 74 -18.07 7.62 3.32
C ASP A 74 -18.66 6.48 2.47
N PRO A 75 -19.92 6.58 2.02
CA PRO A 75 -20.57 5.55 1.21
C PRO A 75 -19.70 5.14 0.02
N GLY A 76 -19.04 6.09 -0.64
CA GLY A 76 -18.14 5.82 -1.76
C GLY A 76 -16.88 5.02 -1.39
N GLU A 77 -16.31 5.23 -0.20
CA GLU A 77 -15.17 4.44 0.28
C GLU A 77 -15.60 3.02 0.65
N THR A 78 -16.77 2.90 1.28
CA THR A 78 -17.38 1.61 1.63
C THR A 78 -17.73 0.83 0.37
N GLU A 79 -18.28 1.47 -0.65
CA GLU A 79 -18.56 0.88 -1.96
C GLU A 79 -17.27 0.44 -2.66
N ALA A 80 -16.20 1.22 -2.60
CA ALA A 80 -14.91 0.86 -3.19
C ALA A 80 -14.29 -0.37 -2.49
N MET A 81 -14.37 -0.46 -1.15
CA MET A 81 -13.92 -1.64 -0.39
C MET A 81 -14.79 -2.87 -0.64
N LEU A 82 -16.09 -2.69 -0.85
CA LEU A 82 -17.06 -3.77 -1.13
C LEU A 82 -17.20 -4.11 -2.61
N CYS A 83 -16.47 -3.43 -3.50
CA CYS A 83 -16.56 -3.66 -4.94
C CYS A 83 -15.96 -5.04 -5.29
N VAL A 84 -16.78 -6.07 -5.15
CA VAL A 84 -16.53 -7.42 -5.63
C VAL A 84 -17.04 -7.48 -7.07
N PRO A 85 -16.26 -7.98 -8.05
CA PRO A 85 -16.77 -8.18 -9.40
C PRO A 85 -18.02 -9.06 -9.33
N GLN A 86 -19.16 -8.50 -9.76
CA GLN A 86 -20.39 -9.28 -9.97
C GLN A 86 -20.11 -10.26 -11.12
N ALA A 87 -20.32 -11.54 -10.85
CA ALA A 87 -20.09 -12.66 -11.77
C ALA A 87 -20.99 -12.61 -13.01
#